data_AF-A0A7C1F8T8-F1
#
_entry.id   AF-A0A7C1F8T8-F1
#
_cell.length_a   1.000
_cell.length_b   1.000
_cell.length_c   1.000
_cell.angle_alpha   90.00
_cell.angle_beta   90.00
_cell.angle_gamma   90.00
#
_symmetry.space_group_name_H-M   'P 1'
#
loop_
_entity.id
_entity.type
_entity.pdbx_description
1 polymer ?
#
loop_
_entity_poly.entity_id
_entity_poly.type
_entity_poly.pdbx_seq_one_letter_code
_entity_poly.pdbx_strand_id
1 'polypeptide(L)'
;MPTPFTHLAIAQRMLGDAAIPAAHRDLLIAHRGAFYLGQVAADGHELSAAKREDTHFYNYTTPITEHPWRVMMDRNPSLWDRHDEPFRAFLAGYIAHLGVDEHWLTAMLAPFFAERPDWADRYERFLMLHIILIHMDERDHAAVTSAHLFPAGDTAHQLGAAAPANWLPFMTDHGLREWGAVVYRQIKPDGRSETLDILAPRVKKTPADLRYILDTPNEINRRLWAFVPREYWMQTEREMYAFARDQMIAYLDGAR
;
A
#
# COMPACT_ATOMS: atom_id res chain seq x y z
N MET A 1 -4.14 -7.01 -2.52
CA MET A 1 -3.12 -5.97 -2.69
C MET A 1 -2.29 -5.88 -1.42
N PRO A 2 -1.06 -5.33 -1.48
CA PRO A 2 -0.27 -5.02 -0.30
C PRO A 2 -1.10 -4.25 0.74
N THR A 3 -0.77 -4.40 2.01
CA THR A 3 -1.55 -3.80 3.10
C THR A 3 -1.05 -2.38 3.39
N PRO A 4 -1.81 -1.58 4.17
CA PRO A 4 -1.36 -0.26 4.59
C PRO A 4 0.03 -0.24 5.24
N PHE A 5 0.45 -1.31 5.92
CA PHE A 5 1.79 -1.36 6.52
C PHE A 5 2.89 -1.50 5.48
N THR A 6 2.69 -2.28 4.41
CA THR A 6 3.63 -2.32 3.29
C THR A 6 3.78 -0.95 2.64
N HIS A 7 2.68 -0.23 2.42
CA HIS A 7 2.73 1.13 1.87
C HIS A 7 3.47 2.10 2.79
N LEU A 8 3.24 2.04 4.10
CA LEU A 8 3.96 2.88 5.07
C LEU A 8 5.45 2.51 5.19
N ALA A 9 5.81 1.24 5.11
CA ALA A 9 7.21 0.80 5.10
C ALA A 9 7.95 1.31 3.85
N ILE A 10 7.30 1.25 2.69
CA ILE A 10 7.80 1.84 1.44
C ILE A 10 7.96 3.36 1.59
N ALA A 11 6.97 4.04 2.18
CA ALA A 11 7.03 5.46 2.42
C ALA A 11 8.22 5.86 3.31
N GLN A 12 8.44 5.15 4.43
CA GLN A 12 9.61 5.36 5.28
C GLN A 12 10.92 5.19 4.49
N ARG A 13 11.02 4.13 3.67
CA ARG A 13 12.20 3.89 2.83
C ARG A 13 12.43 5.03 1.83
N MET A 14 11.38 5.55 1.20
CA MET A 14 11.46 6.69 0.27
C MET A 14 12.01 7.94 0.98
N LEU A 15 11.61 8.20 2.23
CA LEU A 15 12.11 9.36 2.99
C LEU A 15 13.61 9.30 3.29
N GLY A 16 14.26 8.13 3.15
CA GLY A 16 15.70 7.94 3.26
C GLY A 16 16.42 7.67 1.93
N ASP A 17 15.72 7.62 0.80
CA ASP A 17 16.32 7.22 -0.48
C ASP A 17 17.10 8.38 -1.12
N ALA A 18 18.37 8.13 -1.43
CA ALA A 18 19.24 9.09 -2.11
C ALA A 18 18.94 9.23 -3.61
N ALA A 19 18.21 8.27 -4.20
CA ALA A 19 17.76 8.34 -5.59
C ALA A 19 16.61 9.34 -5.79
N ILE A 20 15.89 9.71 -4.72
CA ILE A 20 14.89 10.79 -4.79
C ILE A 20 15.64 12.13 -4.70
N PRO A 21 15.39 13.07 -5.65
CA PRO A 21 15.99 14.40 -5.61
C PRO A 21 15.82 15.08 -4.24
N ALA A 22 16.87 15.72 -3.75
CA ALA A 22 16.89 16.27 -2.39
C ALA A 22 15.71 17.20 -2.09
N ALA A 23 15.37 18.10 -3.03
CA ALA A 23 14.23 19.00 -2.89
C ALA A 23 12.88 18.27 -2.72
N HIS A 24 12.69 17.16 -3.45
CA HIS A 24 11.50 16.32 -3.32
C HIS A 24 11.49 15.62 -1.96
N ARG A 25 12.62 15.04 -1.55
CA ARG A 25 12.72 14.40 -0.24
C ARG A 25 12.49 15.39 0.91
N ASP A 26 13.01 16.60 0.80
CA ASP A 26 12.80 17.66 1.79
C ASP A 26 11.31 18.06 1.88
N LEU A 27 10.62 18.18 0.75
CA LEU A 27 9.16 18.39 0.71
C LEU A 27 8.41 17.26 1.43
N LEU A 28 8.74 15.99 1.12
CA LEU A 28 8.09 14.83 1.74
C LEU A 28 8.38 14.75 3.24
N ILE A 29 9.60 15.09 3.68
CA ILE A 29 10.00 15.14 5.09
C ILE A 29 9.31 16.28 5.84
N ALA A 30 9.17 17.45 5.22
CA ALA A 30 8.50 18.60 5.82
C ALA A 30 7.00 18.34 6.03
N HIS A 31 6.37 17.56 5.14
CA HIS A 31 4.93 17.28 5.15
C HIS A 31 4.60 15.78 5.33
N ARG A 32 5.36 15.08 6.18
CA ARG A 32 5.28 13.61 6.36
C ARG A 32 3.90 13.09 6.70
N GLY A 33 3.14 13.79 7.55
CA GLY A 33 1.78 13.38 7.88
C GLY A 33 0.87 13.31 6.64
N ALA A 34 0.98 14.30 5.76
CA ALA A 34 0.24 14.33 4.50
C ALA A 34 0.71 13.20 3.56
N PHE A 35 2.03 13.02 3.42
CA PHE A 35 2.61 11.94 2.62
C PHE A 35 2.18 10.55 3.09
N TYR A 36 2.27 10.26 4.38
CA TYR A 36 1.82 8.98 4.95
C TYR A 36 0.33 8.76 4.79
N LEU A 37 -0.51 9.80 4.93
CA LEU A 37 -1.94 9.66 4.66
C LEU A 37 -2.19 9.31 3.20
N GLY A 38 -1.50 9.96 2.26
CA GLY A 38 -1.58 9.65 0.84
C GLY A 38 -1.27 8.18 0.53
N GLN A 39 -0.24 7.62 1.18
CA GLN A 39 0.20 6.24 0.99
C GLN A 39 -0.83 5.18 1.37
N VAL A 40 -1.81 5.54 2.20
CA VAL A 40 -2.86 4.60 2.62
C VAL A 40 -4.25 5.02 2.13
N ALA A 41 -4.43 6.24 1.65
CA ALA A 41 -5.74 6.83 1.41
C ALA A 41 -6.65 6.01 0.47
N ALA A 42 -6.10 5.40 -0.60
CA ALA A 42 -6.90 4.67 -1.57
C ALA A 42 -7.64 3.45 -0.96
N ASP A 43 -7.05 2.82 0.06
CA ASP A 43 -7.65 1.69 0.79
C ASP A 43 -8.82 2.10 1.71
N GLY A 44 -8.98 3.40 1.99
CA GLY A 44 -10.08 3.93 2.80
C GLY A 44 -11.45 3.90 2.12
N HIS A 45 -11.56 3.30 0.93
CA HIS A 45 -12.76 3.31 0.10
C HIS A 45 -13.99 2.71 0.80
N GLU A 46 -13.81 1.72 1.68
CA GLU A 46 -14.91 1.11 2.46
C GLU A 46 -15.59 2.13 3.39
N LEU A 47 -14.86 3.17 3.83
CA LEU A 47 -15.36 4.22 4.71
C LEU A 47 -15.91 5.43 3.95
N SER A 48 -15.72 5.53 2.63
CA SER A 48 -16.11 6.69 1.83
C SER A 48 -17.30 6.43 0.89
N ALA A 49 -18.03 5.32 1.06
CA ALA A 49 -19.10 4.87 0.15
C ALA A 49 -18.66 4.73 -1.33
N ALA A 50 -17.36 4.79 -1.59
CA ALA A 50 -16.77 4.68 -2.91
C ALA A 50 -16.48 3.21 -3.24
N LYS A 51 -16.56 2.84 -4.51
CA LYS A 51 -16.03 1.53 -4.93
C LYS A 51 -14.52 1.59 -4.95
N ARG A 52 -13.87 0.43 -4.82
CA ARG A 52 -12.41 0.34 -4.93
C ARG A 52 -11.87 0.93 -6.24
N GLU A 53 -12.57 0.71 -7.35
CA GLU A 53 -12.20 1.23 -8.67
C GLU A 53 -12.26 2.76 -8.76
N ASP A 54 -13.01 3.42 -7.87
CA ASP A 54 -13.12 4.89 -7.80
C ASP A 54 -11.91 5.52 -7.08
N THR A 55 -11.19 4.75 -6.26
CA THR A 55 -9.99 5.19 -5.53
C THR A 55 -8.70 4.60 -6.10
N HIS A 56 -8.76 3.44 -6.75
CA HIS A 56 -7.59 2.80 -7.35
C HIS A 56 -7.51 2.98 -8.85
N PHE A 57 -8.56 3.47 -9.51
CA PHE A 57 -8.57 3.85 -10.92
C PHE A 57 -8.30 2.72 -11.93
N TYR A 58 -8.36 1.46 -11.48
CA TYR A 58 -8.38 0.26 -12.32
C TYR A 58 -9.36 -0.78 -11.75
N ASN A 59 -9.70 -1.79 -12.56
CA ASN A 59 -10.45 -2.96 -12.13
C ASN A 59 -9.66 -4.24 -12.45
N TYR A 60 -9.90 -5.32 -11.68
CA TYR A 60 -9.18 -6.59 -11.85
C TYR A 60 -9.55 -7.38 -13.12
N THR A 61 -10.60 -6.96 -13.84
CA THR A 61 -11.14 -7.67 -15.00
C THR A 61 -10.71 -7.09 -16.34
N THR A 62 -10.03 -5.94 -16.34
CA THR A 62 -9.53 -5.27 -17.54
C THR A 62 -8.03 -5.02 -17.40
N PRO A 63 -7.24 -5.21 -18.47
CA PRO A 63 -5.83 -4.85 -18.47
C PRO A 63 -5.62 -3.37 -18.10
N ILE A 64 -4.57 -3.10 -17.31
CA ILE A 64 -4.08 -1.73 -17.10
C ILE A 64 -3.40 -1.31 -18.40
N THR A 65 -3.94 -0.28 -19.05
CA THR A 65 -3.43 0.28 -20.32
C THR A 65 -2.81 1.66 -20.14
N GLU A 66 -3.03 2.29 -18.99
CA GLU A 66 -2.47 3.56 -18.55
C GLU A 66 -2.25 3.49 -17.04
N HIS A 67 -1.21 4.17 -16.54
CA HIS A 67 -0.92 4.21 -15.11
C HIS A 67 -2.12 4.74 -14.33
N PRO A 68 -2.57 4.05 -13.25
CA PRO A 68 -3.78 4.44 -12.54
C PRO A 68 -3.75 5.87 -12.00
N TRP A 69 -2.56 6.40 -11.68
CA TRP A 69 -2.46 7.79 -11.24
C TRP A 69 -2.70 8.80 -12.36
N ARG A 70 -2.38 8.49 -13.62
CA ARG A 70 -2.71 9.34 -14.77
C ARG A 70 -4.21 9.29 -15.03
N VAL A 71 -4.82 8.11 -14.95
CA VAL A 71 -6.28 7.95 -14.99
C VAL A 71 -6.97 8.74 -13.88
N MET A 72 -6.42 8.76 -12.66
CA MET A 72 -6.90 9.58 -11.55
C MET A 72 -6.90 11.07 -11.92
N MET A 73 -5.78 11.55 -12.45
CA MET A 73 -5.61 12.95 -12.83
C MET A 73 -6.53 13.35 -13.98
N ASP A 74 -6.68 12.51 -15.00
CA ASP A 74 -7.56 12.75 -16.14
C ASP A 74 -9.04 12.82 -15.74
N ARG A 75 -9.46 11.94 -14.83
CA ARG A 75 -10.83 11.94 -14.29
C ARG A 75 -11.09 13.09 -13.31
N ASN A 76 -10.03 13.63 -12.71
CA ASN A 76 -10.12 14.67 -11.69
C ASN A 76 -9.14 15.83 -11.98
N PRO A 77 -9.33 16.61 -13.05
CA PRO A 77 -8.35 17.61 -13.48
C PRO A 77 -8.05 18.68 -12.42
N SER A 78 -8.97 18.94 -11.49
CA SER A 78 -8.77 19.87 -10.38
C SER A 78 -7.61 19.51 -9.45
N LEU A 79 -7.12 18.25 -9.49
CA LEU A 79 -5.93 17.84 -8.77
C LEU A 79 -4.67 18.54 -9.27
N TRP A 80 -4.63 18.98 -10.54
CA TRP A 80 -3.51 19.73 -11.10
C TRP A 80 -3.45 21.19 -10.64
N ASP A 81 -4.60 21.77 -10.28
CA ASP A 81 -4.73 23.21 -10.01
C ASP A 81 -4.24 23.61 -8.61
N ARG A 82 -3.99 22.61 -7.76
CA ARG A 82 -3.63 22.81 -6.35
C ARG A 82 -2.14 22.58 -6.13
N HIS A 83 -1.49 23.57 -5.52
CA HIS A 83 -0.03 23.62 -5.43
C HIS A 83 0.52 23.78 -4.00
N ASP A 84 -0.32 23.78 -2.96
CA ASP A 84 0.20 23.83 -1.60
C ASP A 84 1.02 22.58 -1.26
N GLU A 85 2.09 22.78 -0.50
CA GLU A 85 3.07 21.74 -0.22
C GLU A 85 2.50 20.52 0.52
N PRO A 86 1.62 20.66 1.54
CA PRO A 86 0.97 19.49 2.16
C PRO A 86 0.18 18.66 1.15
N PHE A 87 -0.61 19.31 0.30
CA PHE A 87 -1.35 18.60 -0.74
C PHE A 87 -0.43 17.90 -1.74
N ARG A 88 0.66 18.56 -2.18
CA ARG A 88 1.64 17.94 -3.08
C ARG A 88 2.28 16.70 -2.46
N ALA A 89 2.64 16.75 -1.18
CA ALA A 89 3.18 15.61 -0.46
C ALA A 89 2.14 14.48 -0.31
N PHE A 90 0.89 14.82 0.00
CA PHE A 90 -0.21 13.86 0.03
C PHE A 90 -0.39 13.17 -1.33
N LEU A 91 -0.45 13.92 -2.42
CA LEU A 91 -0.67 13.36 -3.76
C LEU A 91 0.53 12.50 -4.20
N ALA A 92 1.76 12.90 -3.87
CA ALA A 92 2.95 12.06 -4.08
C ALA A 92 2.83 10.71 -3.36
N GLY A 93 2.33 10.70 -2.12
CA GLY A 93 2.04 9.48 -1.37
C GLY A 93 0.96 8.61 -2.03
N TYR A 94 -0.12 9.24 -2.51
CA TYR A 94 -1.19 8.54 -3.22
C TYR A 94 -0.70 7.90 -4.52
N ILE A 95 0.14 8.60 -5.26
CA ILE A 95 0.72 8.11 -6.52
C ILE A 95 1.67 6.94 -6.26
N ALA A 96 2.51 7.04 -5.22
CA ALA A 96 3.35 5.94 -4.79
C ALA A 96 2.50 4.71 -4.40
N HIS A 97 1.40 4.91 -3.66
CA HIS A 97 0.44 3.84 -3.36
C HIS A 97 -0.07 3.15 -4.63
N LEU A 98 -0.59 3.93 -5.58
CA LEU A 98 -1.10 3.38 -6.84
C LEU A 98 -0.02 2.63 -7.63
N GLY A 99 1.22 3.11 -7.62
CA GLY A 99 2.34 2.43 -8.27
C GLY A 99 2.70 1.08 -7.62
N VAL A 100 2.69 1.01 -6.28
CA VAL A 100 2.86 -0.26 -5.54
C VAL A 100 1.80 -1.26 -5.97
N ASP A 101 0.55 -0.80 -6.01
CA ASP A 101 -0.60 -1.61 -6.36
C ASP A 101 -0.58 -2.11 -7.81
N GLU A 102 -0.30 -1.20 -8.76
CA GLU A 102 -0.18 -1.51 -10.17
C GLU A 102 0.88 -2.59 -10.41
N HIS A 103 2.07 -2.41 -9.83
CA HIS A 103 3.16 -3.35 -10.02
C HIS A 103 2.85 -4.70 -9.34
N TRP A 104 2.33 -4.70 -8.11
CA TRP A 104 1.95 -5.94 -7.44
C TRP A 104 0.89 -6.72 -8.24
N LEU A 105 -0.11 -6.02 -8.79
CA LEU A 105 -1.16 -6.65 -9.58
C LEU A 105 -0.55 -7.37 -10.80
N THR A 106 0.26 -6.66 -11.57
CA THR A 106 0.77 -7.12 -12.86
C THR A 106 1.91 -8.13 -12.73
N ALA A 107 2.80 -7.97 -11.75
CA ALA A 107 3.99 -8.81 -11.59
C ALA A 107 3.78 -10.00 -10.62
N MET A 108 2.80 -9.93 -9.71
CA MET A 108 2.59 -10.96 -8.68
C MET A 108 1.17 -11.53 -8.69
N LEU A 109 0.15 -10.70 -8.46
CA LEU A 109 -1.22 -11.17 -8.25
C LEU A 109 -1.76 -11.91 -9.47
N ALA A 110 -1.74 -11.27 -10.64
CA ALA A 110 -2.25 -11.86 -11.88
C ALA A 110 -1.50 -13.15 -12.25
N PRO A 111 -0.17 -13.15 -12.43
CA PRO A 111 0.54 -14.33 -12.93
C PRO A 111 0.56 -15.52 -11.97
N PHE A 112 0.55 -15.32 -10.64
CA PHE A 112 0.64 -16.42 -9.69
C PHE A 112 -0.70 -16.81 -9.08
N PHE A 113 -1.56 -15.84 -8.76
CA PHE A 113 -2.75 -16.10 -7.96
C PHE A 113 -4.04 -16.11 -8.80
N ALA A 114 -4.08 -15.39 -9.93
CA ALA A 114 -5.24 -15.41 -10.83
C ALA A 114 -5.09 -16.44 -11.96
N GLU A 115 -3.99 -16.39 -12.70
CA GLU A 115 -3.84 -17.00 -14.04
C GLU A 115 -3.02 -18.31 -14.05
N ARG A 116 -2.84 -18.96 -12.89
CA ARG A 116 -1.98 -20.13 -12.75
C ARG A 116 -2.71 -21.45 -12.48
N PRO A 117 -3.29 -22.09 -13.52
CA PRO A 117 -4.12 -23.29 -13.36
C PRO A 117 -3.33 -24.55 -12.95
N ASP A 118 -2.01 -24.57 -13.13
CA ASP A 118 -1.11 -25.68 -12.80
C ASP A 118 -0.74 -25.78 -11.31
N TRP A 119 -1.00 -24.73 -10.51
CA TRP A 119 -0.66 -24.72 -9.09
C TRP A 119 -1.72 -25.42 -8.22
N ALA A 120 -2.94 -24.89 -8.18
CA ALA A 120 -4.02 -25.36 -7.32
C ALA A 120 -5.37 -24.81 -7.81
N ASP A 121 -6.48 -25.13 -7.14
CA ASP A 121 -7.75 -24.49 -7.43
C ASP A 121 -7.76 -22.99 -7.04
N ARG A 122 -8.80 -22.26 -7.46
CA ARG A 122 -8.92 -20.82 -7.21
C ARG A 122 -8.95 -20.48 -5.71
N TYR A 123 -9.55 -21.32 -4.88
CA TYR A 123 -9.65 -21.06 -3.44
C TYR A 123 -8.30 -21.18 -2.76
N GLU A 124 -7.53 -22.23 -3.08
CA GLU A 124 -6.19 -22.44 -2.52
C GLU A 124 -5.23 -21.32 -2.94
N ARG A 125 -5.24 -20.89 -4.21
CA ARG A 125 -4.44 -19.72 -4.64
C ARG A 125 -4.87 -18.46 -3.90
N PHE A 126 -6.17 -18.23 -3.73
CA PHE A 126 -6.67 -17.08 -2.99
C PHE A 126 -6.27 -17.12 -1.51
N LEU A 127 -6.25 -18.30 -0.88
CA LEU A 127 -5.73 -18.50 0.46
C LEU A 127 -4.22 -18.18 0.52
N MET A 128 -3.42 -18.70 -0.41
CA MET A 128 -1.98 -18.44 -0.47
C MET A 128 -1.65 -16.97 -0.74
N LEU A 129 -2.49 -16.25 -1.50
CA LEU A 129 -2.39 -14.80 -1.64
C LEU A 129 -2.54 -14.10 -0.28
N HIS A 130 -3.50 -14.53 0.56
CA HIS A 130 -3.66 -13.94 1.89
C HIS A 130 -2.50 -14.30 2.82
N ILE A 131 -1.96 -15.51 2.72
CA ILE A 131 -0.79 -15.94 3.49
C ILE A 131 0.44 -15.08 3.14
N ILE A 132 0.74 -14.83 1.86
CA ILE A 132 1.88 -13.99 1.49
C ILE A 132 1.68 -12.54 1.93
N LEU A 133 0.44 -12.01 1.85
CA LEU A 133 0.12 -10.66 2.32
C LEU A 133 0.30 -10.53 3.84
N ILE A 134 -0.12 -11.53 4.63
CA ILE A 134 0.12 -11.53 6.08
C ILE A 134 1.62 -11.62 6.39
N HIS A 135 2.36 -12.44 5.65
CA HIS A 135 3.80 -12.57 5.82
C HIS A 135 4.53 -11.23 5.58
N MET A 136 4.13 -10.49 4.55
CA MET A 136 4.62 -9.13 4.28
C MET A 136 4.19 -8.15 5.38
N ASP A 137 2.91 -8.20 5.77
CA ASP A 137 2.32 -7.33 6.79
C ASP A 137 3.04 -7.41 8.13
N GLU A 138 3.36 -8.61 8.62
CA GLU A 138 4.08 -8.80 9.89
C GLU A 138 5.50 -8.18 9.86
N ARG A 139 6.20 -8.35 8.73
CA ARG A 139 7.52 -7.71 8.51
C ARG A 139 7.40 -6.19 8.46
N ASP A 140 6.43 -5.69 7.71
CA ASP A 140 6.30 -4.27 7.42
C ASP A 140 5.71 -3.49 8.61
N HIS A 141 4.82 -4.10 9.39
CA HIS A 141 4.35 -3.58 10.67
C HIS A 141 5.50 -3.41 11.66
N ALA A 142 6.37 -4.42 11.77
CA ALA A 142 7.56 -4.34 12.62
C ALA A 142 8.50 -3.22 12.15
N ALA A 143 8.70 -3.05 10.84
CA ALA A 143 9.51 -1.97 10.29
C ALA A 143 8.92 -0.59 10.64
N VAL A 144 7.62 -0.39 10.40
CA VAL A 144 6.93 0.89 10.61
C VAL A 144 6.88 1.30 12.09
N THR A 145 6.79 0.33 13.00
CA THR A 145 6.74 0.59 14.46
C THR A 145 8.12 0.70 15.11
N SER A 146 9.18 0.28 14.43
CA SER A 146 10.56 0.36 14.92
C SER A 146 11.20 1.73 14.76
N ALA A 147 12.21 2.03 15.57
CA ALA A 147 13.04 3.22 15.39
C ALA A 147 14.13 2.94 14.35
N HIS A 148 13.83 3.18 13.06
CA HIS A 148 14.82 3.05 11.99
C HIS A 148 15.34 4.41 11.51
N LEU A 149 14.54 5.15 10.73
CA LEU A 149 14.88 6.50 10.25
C LEU A 149 14.36 7.60 11.19
N PHE A 150 13.28 7.32 11.91
CA PHE A 150 12.64 8.23 12.85
C PHE A 150 12.41 7.53 14.18
N PRO A 151 12.16 8.27 15.28
CA PRO A 151 11.84 7.66 16.56
C PRO A 151 10.64 6.71 16.48
N ALA A 152 10.65 5.65 17.29
CA ALA A 152 9.52 4.72 17.37
C ALA A 152 8.23 5.49 17.69
N GLY A 153 7.17 5.20 16.95
CA GLY A 153 5.89 5.90 17.05
C GLY A 153 5.78 7.22 16.26
N ASP A 154 6.86 7.73 15.64
CA ASP A 154 6.80 8.94 14.80
C ASP A 154 5.85 8.76 13.62
N THR A 155 5.89 7.64 12.90
CA THR A 155 4.95 7.40 11.78
C THR A 155 3.50 7.43 12.23
N ALA A 156 3.18 6.83 13.39
CA ALA A 156 1.84 6.91 13.96
C ALA A 156 1.45 8.34 14.31
N HIS A 157 2.34 9.09 14.96
CA HIS A 157 2.12 10.49 15.31
C HIS A 157 1.87 11.36 14.07
N GLN A 158 2.73 11.24 13.05
CA GLN A 158 2.61 12.00 11.80
C GLN A 158 1.31 11.67 11.06
N LEU A 159 0.96 10.38 10.95
CA LEU A 159 -0.29 9.97 10.32
C LEU A 159 -1.51 10.49 11.08
N GLY A 160 -1.52 10.39 12.42
CA GLY A 160 -2.60 10.89 13.27
C GLY A 160 -2.74 12.41 13.27
N ALA A 161 -1.64 13.14 12.99
CA ALA A 161 -1.63 14.60 12.86
C ALA A 161 -1.98 15.11 11.46
N ALA A 162 -2.17 14.21 10.48
CA ALA A 162 -2.51 14.61 9.12
C ALA A 162 -3.86 15.36 9.08
N ALA A 163 -3.87 16.54 8.48
CA ALA A 163 -5.04 17.41 8.41
C ALA A 163 -5.48 17.60 6.95
N PRO A 164 -6.22 16.64 6.36
CA PRO A 164 -6.76 16.81 5.03
C PRO A 164 -7.70 18.03 4.99
N ALA A 165 -7.65 18.75 3.86
CA ALA A 165 -8.33 20.03 3.66
C ALA A 165 -8.93 20.09 2.24
N ASN A 166 -9.94 19.28 1.97
CA ASN A 166 -10.53 19.02 0.66
C ASN A 166 -9.48 18.60 -0.38
N TRP A 167 -8.63 17.65 -0.02
CA TRP A 167 -7.55 17.18 -0.90
C TRP A 167 -8.06 16.35 -2.07
N LEU A 168 -9.16 15.63 -1.91
CA LEU A 168 -9.68 14.75 -2.96
C LEU A 168 -11.11 15.13 -3.35
N PRO A 169 -11.45 15.13 -4.65
CA PRO A 169 -12.84 15.34 -5.10
C PRO A 169 -13.70 14.07 -5.00
N PHE A 170 -13.07 12.90 -4.80
CA PHE A 170 -13.72 11.59 -4.74
C PHE A 170 -13.69 10.94 -3.34
N MET A 171 -13.07 11.60 -2.34
CA MET A 171 -13.10 11.18 -0.94
C MET A 171 -13.21 12.40 -0.03
N THR A 172 -14.06 12.31 0.99
CA THR A 172 -14.23 13.40 1.95
C THR A 172 -13.10 13.45 2.97
N ASP A 173 -12.81 14.63 3.52
CA ASP A 173 -11.85 14.78 4.62
C ASP A 173 -12.21 13.93 5.84
N HIS A 174 -13.51 13.77 6.12
CA HIS A 174 -13.98 12.89 7.18
C HIS A 174 -13.58 11.44 6.90
N GLY A 175 -13.85 10.92 5.69
CA GLY A 175 -13.46 9.55 5.31
C GLY A 175 -11.94 9.34 5.38
N LEU A 176 -11.15 10.31 4.93
CA LEU A 176 -9.69 10.26 5.03
C LEU A 176 -9.21 10.21 6.48
N ARG A 177 -9.79 11.03 7.37
CA ARG A 177 -9.43 11.04 8.81
C ARG A 177 -9.83 9.76 9.51
N GLU A 178 -11.03 9.24 9.26
CA GLU A 178 -11.50 7.97 9.84
C GLU A 178 -10.61 6.81 9.40
N TRP A 179 -10.25 6.76 8.11
CA TRP A 179 -9.32 5.76 7.61
C TRP A 179 -7.91 5.91 8.20
N GLY A 180 -7.38 7.14 8.26
CA GLY A 180 -6.12 7.42 8.92
C GLY A 180 -6.12 6.98 10.39
N ALA A 181 -7.23 7.17 11.10
CA ALA A 181 -7.42 6.72 12.48
C ALA A 181 -7.42 5.18 12.61
N VAL A 182 -7.98 4.47 11.62
CA VAL A 182 -7.94 3.01 11.52
C VAL A 182 -6.53 2.47 11.39
N VAL A 183 -5.69 3.11 10.58
CA VAL A 183 -4.29 2.70 10.44
C VAL A 183 -3.50 3.11 11.69
N TYR A 184 -3.68 4.34 12.16
CA TYR A 184 -3.03 4.89 13.37
C TYR A 184 -3.18 3.98 14.59
N ARG A 185 -4.40 3.48 14.89
CA ARG A 185 -4.63 2.64 16.08
C ARG A 185 -3.82 1.33 16.07
N GLN A 186 -3.46 0.85 14.89
CA GLN A 186 -2.71 -0.40 14.71
C GLN A 186 -1.19 -0.19 14.78
N ILE A 187 -0.68 1.02 14.50
CA ILE A 187 0.76 1.33 14.45
C ILE A 187 1.26 2.25 15.57
N LYS A 188 0.38 2.84 16.37
CA LYS A 188 0.77 3.60 17.57
C LYS A 188 1.51 2.70 18.58
N PRO A 189 2.23 3.27 19.57
CA PRO A 189 2.75 2.47 20.69
C PRO A 189 1.65 1.61 21.31
N ASP A 190 1.97 0.33 21.55
CA ASP A 190 1.04 -0.71 22.03
C ASP A 190 -0.14 -1.03 21.09
N GLY A 191 -0.15 -0.46 19.88
CA GLY A 191 -1.06 -0.80 18.80
C GLY A 191 -0.84 -2.23 18.33
N ARG A 192 -1.91 -2.89 17.90
CA ARG A 192 -1.88 -4.26 17.40
C ARG A 192 -2.41 -4.28 15.97
N SER A 193 -1.71 -5.01 15.10
CA SER A 193 -2.22 -5.33 13.77
C SER A 193 -3.52 -6.13 13.89
N GLU A 194 -4.54 -5.71 13.15
CA GLU A 194 -5.82 -6.42 12.99
C GLU A 194 -5.83 -7.30 11.72
N THR A 195 -4.70 -7.42 11.02
CA THR A 195 -4.62 -8.06 9.69
C THR A 195 -5.12 -9.50 9.69
N LEU A 196 -4.74 -10.32 10.68
CA LEU A 196 -5.22 -11.70 10.77
C LEU A 196 -6.75 -11.78 10.94
N ASP A 197 -7.31 -10.90 11.78
CA ASP A 197 -8.74 -10.86 12.05
C ASP A 197 -9.53 -10.37 10.83
N ILE A 198 -8.96 -9.45 10.05
CA ILE A 198 -9.56 -8.91 8.81
C ILE A 198 -9.47 -9.93 7.66
N LEU A 199 -8.34 -10.62 7.51
CA LEU A 199 -8.08 -11.48 6.35
C LEU A 199 -8.63 -12.90 6.51
N ALA A 200 -8.71 -13.45 7.72
CA ALA A 200 -9.18 -14.83 7.93
C ALA A 200 -10.62 -15.08 7.44
N PRO A 201 -11.61 -14.21 7.70
CA PRO A 201 -12.97 -14.40 7.19
C PRO A 201 -13.05 -14.38 5.66
N ARG A 202 -12.19 -13.60 4.98
CA ARG A 202 -12.15 -13.49 3.51
C ARG A 202 -11.85 -14.82 2.84
N VAL A 203 -11.10 -15.69 3.52
CA VAL A 203 -10.71 -17.02 3.04
C VAL A 203 -11.41 -18.15 3.80
N LYS A 204 -12.51 -17.85 4.52
CA LYS A 204 -13.31 -18.83 5.28
C LYS A 204 -12.47 -19.62 6.29
N LYS A 205 -11.58 -18.94 7.01
CA LYS A 205 -10.68 -19.49 8.04
C LYS A 205 -10.79 -18.69 9.33
N THR A 206 -10.26 -19.25 10.41
CA THR A 206 -10.00 -18.53 11.67
C THR A 206 -8.59 -17.94 11.65
N PRO A 207 -8.29 -16.92 12.50
CA PRO A 207 -6.92 -16.45 12.69
C PRO A 207 -5.95 -17.58 13.07
N ALA A 208 -6.40 -18.54 13.88
CA ALA A 208 -5.59 -19.71 14.28
C ALA A 208 -5.23 -20.61 13.09
N ASP A 209 -6.15 -20.82 12.15
CA ASP A 209 -5.88 -21.61 10.94
C ASP A 209 -4.80 -20.96 10.07
N LEU A 210 -4.86 -19.63 9.90
CA LEU A 210 -3.85 -18.90 9.13
C LEU A 210 -2.49 -18.92 9.84
N ARG A 211 -2.49 -18.73 11.16
CA ARG A 211 -1.28 -18.78 11.98
C ARG A 211 -0.60 -20.15 11.88
N TYR A 212 -1.37 -21.24 11.90
CA TYR A 212 -0.83 -22.58 11.71
C TYR A 212 -0.06 -22.73 10.39
N ILE A 213 -0.59 -22.19 9.28
CA ILE A 213 0.08 -22.25 7.97
C ILE A 213 1.37 -21.41 8.00
N LEU A 214 1.31 -20.19 8.54
CA LEU A 214 2.45 -19.28 8.59
C LEU A 214 3.58 -19.80 9.49
N ASP A 215 3.25 -20.43 10.63
CA ASP A 215 4.22 -20.96 11.61
C ASP A 215 4.76 -22.35 11.29
N THR A 216 4.20 -23.03 10.28
CA THR A 216 4.64 -24.37 9.89
C THR A 216 5.49 -24.27 8.62
N PRO A 217 6.84 -24.29 8.70
CA PRO A 217 7.71 -24.08 7.53
C PRO A 217 7.40 -25.03 6.38
N ASN A 218 7.06 -26.28 6.68
CA ASN A 218 6.71 -27.25 5.66
C ASN A 218 5.42 -26.90 4.92
N GLU A 219 4.41 -26.36 5.62
CA GLU A 219 3.14 -25.96 5.00
C GLU A 219 3.34 -24.79 4.05
N ILE A 220 3.99 -23.71 4.52
CA ILE A 220 4.24 -22.53 3.67
C ILE A 220 5.19 -22.85 2.51
N ASN A 221 6.21 -23.68 2.72
CA ASN A 221 7.13 -24.08 1.64
C ASN A 221 6.41 -24.89 0.57
N ARG A 222 5.64 -25.91 0.98
CA ARG A 222 4.92 -26.79 0.04
C ARG A 222 3.82 -26.07 -0.74
N ARG A 223 3.11 -25.15 -0.08
CA ARG A 223 1.88 -24.57 -0.63
C ARG A 223 2.10 -23.23 -1.32
N LEU A 224 3.03 -22.41 -0.83
CA LEU A 224 3.33 -21.08 -1.38
C LEU A 224 4.69 -21.08 -2.10
N TRP A 225 5.78 -21.35 -1.38
CA TRP A 225 7.13 -21.09 -1.92
C TRP A 225 7.57 -22.07 -3.01
N ALA A 226 6.94 -23.23 -3.11
CA ALA A 226 7.12 -24.15 -4.24
C ALA A 226 6.61 -23.57 -5.58
N PHE A 227 5.69 -22.60 -5.53
CA PHE A 227 5.04 -22.04 -6.73
C PHE A 227 5.36 -20.56 -6.95
N VAL A 228 5.60 -19.82 -5.87
CA VAL A 228 6.12 -18.45 -5.88
C VAL A 228 7.56 -18.52 -5.35
N PRO A 229 8.58 -18.64 -6.21
CA PRO A 229 9.96 -18.70 -5.73
C PRO A 229 10.30 -17.47 -4.89
N ARG A 230 10.97 -17.67 -3.75
CA ARG A 230 11.32 -16.56 -2.83
C ARG A 230 12.16 -15.50 -3.52
N GLU A 231 13.10 -15.90 -4.38
CA GLU A 231 13.93 -14.96 -5.15
C GLU A 231 13.10 -14.09 -6.09
N TYR A 232 12.09 -14.68 -6.74
CA TYR A 232 11.15 -13.95 -7.59
C TYR A 232 10.34 -12.95 -6.75
N TRP A 233 9.77 -13.38 -5.63
CA TRP A 233 9.04 -12.49 -4.72
C TRP A 233 9.91 -11.32 -4.24
N MET A 234 11.14 -11.58 -3.79
CA MET A 234 12.07 -10.53 -3.38
C MET A 234 12.45 -9.58 -4.53
N GLN A 235 12.57 -10.10 -5.76
CA GLN A 235 12.80 -9.27 -6.94
C GLN A 235 11.58 -8.38 -7.23
N THR A 236 10.37 -8.96 -7.21
CA THR A 236 9.13 -8.21 -7.38
C THR A 236 8.99 -7.10 -6.35
N GLU A 237 9.34 -7.34 -5.08
CA GLU A 237 9.28 -6.27 -4.07
C GLU A 237 10.28 -5.13 -4.34
N ARG A 238 11.48 -5.44 -4.87
CA ARG A 238 12.45 -4.42 -5.28
C ARG A 238 11.94 -3.60 -6.46
N GLU A 239 11.39 -4.27 -7.46
CA GLU A 239 10.83 -3.64 -8.66
C GLU A 239 9.58 -2.81 -8.34
N MET A 240 8.70 -3.34 -7.49
CA MET A 240 7.53 -2.64 -6.95
C MET A 240 7.92 -1.33 -6.26
N TYR A 241 8.93 -1.38 -5.40
CA TYR A 241 9.46 -0.17 -4.75
C TYR A 241 10.01 0.83 -5.77
N ALA A 242 10.86 0.38 -6.69
CA ALA A 242 11.47 1.25 -7.69
C ALA A 242 10.42 1.89 -8.60
N PHE A 243 9.45 1.09 -9.06
CA PHE A 243 8.34 1.56 -9.87
C PHE A 243 7.51 2.63 -9.16
N ALA A 244 7.07 2.37 -7.92
CA ALA A 244 6.30 3.34 -7.13
C ALA A 244 7.08 4.65 -6.90
N ARG A 245 8.38 4.55 -6.61
CA ARG A 245 9.26 5.72 -6.45
C ARG A 245 9.34 6.52 -7.75
N ASP A 246 9.52 5.85 -8.88
CA ASP A 246 9.71 6.52 -10.17
C ASP A 246 8.41 7.20 -10.63
N GLN A 247 7.23 6.61 -10.38
CA GLN A 247 5.94 7.27 -10.63
C GLN A 247 5.74 8.51 -9.74
N MET A 248 6.11 8.42 -8.45
CA MET A 248 6.05 9.56 -7.54
C MET A 248 7.00 10.70 -7.96
N ILE A 249 8.23 10.37 -8.37
CA ILE A 249 9.20 11.35 -8.88
C ILE A 249 8.65 12.00 -10.15
N ALA A 250 8.12 11.22 -11.10
CA ALA A 250 7.56 11.76 -12.33
C ALA A 250 6.49 12.82 -12.07
N TYR A 251 5.58 12.57 -11.11
CA TYR A 251 4.61 13.56 -10.67
C TYR A 251 5.27 14.80 -10.05
N LEU A 252 6.23 14.63 -9.15
CA LEU A 252 6.90 15.75 -8.47
C LEU A 252 7.75 16.60 -9.43
N ASP A 253 8.24 16.01 -10.52
CA ASP A 253 8.91 16.69 -11.63
C ASP A 253 7.92 17.39 -12.59
N GLY A 254 6.61 17.21 -12.39
CA GLY A 254 5.56 17.86 -13.16
C GLY A 254 5.16 17.13 -14.44
N ALA A 255 5.44 15.83 -14.55
CA ALA A 255 4.92 15.01 -15.65
C ALA A 255 3.38 15.03 -15.61
N ARG A 256 2.77 15.21 -16.79
CA ARG A 256 1.33 15.12 -17.03
C ARG A 256 1.03 13.91 -17.89
#